data_AF-A0A7H1QDM6-F1
#
_entry.id   AF-A0A7H1QDM6-F1
#
_cell.length_a   1.000
_cell.length_b   1.000
_cell.length_c   1.000
_cell.angle_alpha   90.00
_cell.angle_beta   90.00
_cell.angle_gamma   90.00
#
_symmetry.space_group_name_H-M   'P 1'
#
loop_
_entity.id
_entity.type
_entity.pdbx_description
1 polymer ?
#
loop_
_entity_poly.entity_id
_entity_poly.type
_entity_poly.pdbx_seq_one_letter_code
_entity_poly.pdbx_strand_id
1 'polypeptide(L)'
;MHRPAVFAALLGLTRAASAVGDFWVQNDFCARVKGASDDAPVTYEDPATKEKTTHGTADGRKACLHHCVTYTATRAIVAGLGARALGIRVHPGAAAAALALSFGTHYIADRRVPGHGVLEKLADKTGKTNFYKLASHGMNGAFHLDNSWHHGWETVAALIATTKATTR
;
A
#
# COMPACT_ATOMS: atom_id res chain seq x y z
N MET A 1 20.70 7.41 -20.58
CA MET A 1 19.87 6.29 -20.07
C MET A 1 18.56 6.26 -20.84
N HIS A 2 18.12 5.10 -21.35
CA HIS A 2 16.83 5.02 -22.05
C HIS A 2 15.68 5.15 -21.03
N ARG A 3 14.71 6.02 -21.32
CA ARG A 3 13.53 6.24 -20.44
C ARG A 3 12.83 4.94 -20.02
N PRO A 4 12.66 3.92 -20.89
CA PRO A 4 12.10 2.63 -20.49
C PRO A 4 12.92 1.88 -19.44
N ALA A 5 14.27 1.94 -19.51
CA ALA A 5 15.14 1.27 -18.55
C ALA A 5 15.06 1.93 -17.15
N VAL A 6 15.03 3.27 -17.10
CA VAL A 6 14.82 4.01 -15.85
C VAL A 6 13.46 3.67 -15.24
N PHE A 7 12.42 3.65 -16.06
CA PHE A 7 11.08 3.26 -15.64
C PHE A 7 11.05 1.84 -15.06
N ALA A 8 11.60 0.86 -15.77
CA ALA A 8 11.64 -0.52 -15.32
C ALA A 8 12.40 -0.68 -14.00
N ALA A 9 13.55 0.02 -13.86
CA ALA A 9 14.32 0.04 -12.62
C ALA A 9 13.53 0.64 -11.45
N LEU A 10 12.91 1.81 -11.64
CA LEU A 10 12.11 2.46 -10.60
C LEU A 10 10.86 1.65 -10.24
N LEU A 11 10.23 0.98 -11.21
CA LEU A 11 9.11 0.08 -10.95
C LEU A 11 9.55 -1.12 -10.10
N GLY A 12 10.65 -1.80 -10.48
CA GLY A 12 11.17 -2.94 -9.73
C GLY A 12 11.55 -2.55 -8.29
N LEU A 13 12.24 -1.43 -8.11
CA LEU A 13 12.61 -0.91 -6.80
C LEU A 13 11.40 -0.55 -5.94
N THR A 14 10.40 0.11 -6.51
CA THR A 14 9.20 0.50 -5.78
C THR A 14 8.31 -0.69 -5.42
N ARG A 15 8.23 -1.71 -6.29
CA ARG A 15 7.59 -3.01 -6.00
C ARG A 15 8.24 -3.70 -4.81
N ALA A 16 9.56 -3.85 -4.83
CA ALA A 16 10.31 -4.47 -3.74
C ALA A 16 10.10 -3.70 -2.43
N ALA A 17 10.16 -2.36 -2.50
CA ALA A 17 9.96 -1.52 -1.35
C ALA A 17 8.55 -1.60 -0.76
N SER A 18 7.52 -1.75 -1.60
CA SER A 18 6.15 -1.98 -1.13
C SER A 18 6.02 -3.28 -0.38
N ALA A 19 6.56 -4.37 -0.92
CA ALA A 19 6.53 -5.67 -0.26
C ALA A 19 7.23 -5.62 1.11
N VAL A 20 8.35 -4.89 1.22
CA VAL A 20 8.98 -4.62 2.52
C VAL A 20 8.07 -3.80 3.43
N GLY A 21 7.46 -2.74 2.92
CA GLY A 21 6.55 -1.88 3.68
C GLY A 21 5.34 -2.62 4.24
N ASP A 22 4.66 -3.42 3.41
CA ASP A 22 3.41 -4.09 3.75
C ASP A 22 3.61 -5.38 4.55
N PHE A 23 4.70 -6.12 4.30
CA PHE A 23 4.86 -7.46 4.90
C PHE A 23 5.93 -7.56 5.99
N TRP A 24 6.86 -6.61 6.05
CA TRP A 24 7.95 -6.63 7.03
C TRP A 24 7.91 -5.46 8.00
N VAL A 25 7.54 -4.26 7.53
CA VAL A 25 7.50 -3.05 8.38
C VAL A 25 6.15 -2.86 9.06
N GLN A 26 5.06 -3.21 8.37
CA GLN A 26 3.72 -3.13 8.93
C GLN A 26 3.58 -4.06 10.15
N ASN A 27 3.02 -3.54 11.24
CA ASN A 27 2.64 -4.34 12.40
C ASN A 27 1.23 -4.94 12.28
N ASP A 28 0.98 -5.99 13.05
CA ASP A 28 -0.28 -6.73 13.05
C ASP A 28 -1.46 -5.91 13.60
N PHE A 29 -1.21 -5.03 14.57
CA PHE A 29 -2.19 -4.05 15.05
C PHE A 29 -2.76 -3.22 13.89
N CYS A 30 -1.90 -2.55 13.12
CA CYS A 30 -2.31 -1.75 11.97
C CYS A 30 -3.02 -2.63 10.93
N ALA A 31 -2.50 -3.84 10.68
CA ALA A 31 -3.10 -4.78 9.73
C ALA A 31 -4.55 -5.15 10.05
N ARG A 32 -4.88 -5.28 11.34
CA ARG A 32 -6.23 -5.63 11.81
C ARG A 32 -7.12 -4.39 11.95
N VAL A 33 -6.61 -3.35 12.61
CA VAL A 33 -7.40 -2.18 13.02
C VAL A 33 -7.64 -1.20 11.87
N LYS A 34 -6.79 -1.16 10.83
CA LYS A 34 -6.99 -0.24 9.69
C LYS A 34 -8.27 -0.47 8.88
N GLY A 35 -9.02 -1.55 9.14
CA GLY A 35 -10.38 -1.80 8.62
C GLY A 35 -11.53 -1.31 9.49
N ALA A 36 -11.26 -0.89 10.74
CA ALA A 36 -12.29 -0.59 11.73
C ALA A 36 -13.14 0.65 11.38
N SER A 37 -14.42 0.57 11.73
CA SER A 37 -15.38 1.68 11.81
C SER A 37 -16.26 1.51 13.04
N ASP A 38 -17.02 2.54 13.42
CA ASP A 38 -17.94 2.43 14.56
C ASP A 38 -19.10 1.45 14.26
N ASP A 39 -19.49 1.32 12.98
CA ASP A 39 -20.49 0.34 12.51
C ASP A 39 -19.94 -1.09 12.38
N ALA A 40 -18.62 -1.23 12.28
CA ALA A 40 -17.91 -2.51 12.16
C ALA A 40 -16.62 -2.47 12.98
N PRO A 41 -16.74 -2.46 14.32
CA PRO A 41 -15.58 -2.31 15.19
C PRO A 41 -14.70 -3.57 15.15
N VAL A 42 -13.40 -3.37 15.38
CA VAL A 42 -12.43 -4.46 15.44
C VAL A 42 -11.98 -4.65 16.89
N THR A 43 -12.18 -5.86 17.42
CA THR A 43 -11.53 -6.28 18.66
C THR A 43 -10.14 -6.83 18.35
N TYR A 44 -9.11 -6.15 18.85
CA TYR A 44 -7.73 -6.58 18.79
C TYR A 44 -7.36 -7.26 20.12
N GLU A 45 -6.70 -8.41 20.04
CA GLU A 45 -6.09 -9.06 21.21
C GLU A 45 -4.58 -8.90 21.09
N ASP A 46 -3.96 -8.25 22.06
CA ASP A 46 -2.51 -8.06 22.08
C ASP A 46 -1.82 -9.43 22.23
N PRO A 47 -0.92 -9.81 21.32
CA PRO A 47 -0.32 -11.14 21.35
C PRO A 47 0.55 -11.38 22.58
N ALA A 48 1.13 -10.32 23.18
CA ALA A 48 2.00 -10.40 24.34
C ALA A 48 1.22 -10.33 25.67
N THR A 49 0.29 -9.39 25.82
CA THR A 49 -0.44 -9.18 27.08
C THR A 49 -1.76 -9.94 27.16
N LYS A 50 -2.29 -10.42 26.03
CA LYS A 50 -3.64 -11.00 25.87
C LYS A 50 -4.78 -10.03 26.20
N GLU A 51 -4.48 -8.75 26.36
CA GLU A 51 -5.48 -7.71 26.56
C GLU A 51 -6.32 -7.53 25.29
N LYS A 52 -7.63 -7.34 25.46
CA LYS A 52 -8.57 -7.11 24.36
C LYS A 52 -9.05 -5.67 24.35
N THR A 53 -8.83 -4.99 23.24
CA THR A 53 -9.29 -3.62 23.00
C THR A 53 -10.19 -3.57 21.77
N THR A 54 -11.25 -2.76 21.83
CA THR A 54 -12.19 -2.58 20.71
C THR A 54 -11.99 -1.21 20.09
N HIS A 55 -11.83 -1.19 18.77
CA HIS A 55 -11.46 -0.01 17.99
C HIS A 55 -12.54 0.35 16.97
N GLY A 56 -12.85 1.65 16.90
CA GLY A 56 -13.82 2.22 15.97
C GLY A 56 -13.19 3.03 14.84
N THR A 57 -13.94 3.98 14.29
CA THR A 57 -13.54 4.75 13.09
C THR A 57 -12.26 5.55 13.29
N ALA A 58 -12.12 6.23 14.42
CA ALA A 58 -10.98 7.10 14.70
C ALA A 58 -9.67 6.29 14.72
N ASP A 59 -9.67 5.17 15.43
CA ASP A 59 -8.55 4.25 15.51
C ASP A 59 -8.23 3.61 14.17
N GLY A 60 -9.25 3.19 13.40
CA GLY A 60 -9.03 2.63 12.08
C GLY A 60 -8.37 3.60 11.11
N ARG A 61 -8.76 4.88 11.13
CA ARG A 61 -8.10 5.93 10.34
C ARG A 61 -6.67 6.17 10.80
N LYS A 62 -6.43 6.24 12.12
CA LYS A 62 -5.09 6.43 12.69
C LYS A 62 -4.16 5.27 12.35
N ALA A 63 -4.63 4.03 12.47
CA ALA A 63 -3.89 2.83 12.13
C ALA A 63 -3.53 2.79 10.64
N CYS A 64 -4.49 3.10 9.76
CA CYS A 64 -4.23 3.19 8.31
C CYS A 64 -3.22 4.29 7.98
N LEU A 65 -3.36 5.47 8.62
CA LEU A 65 -2.44 6.60 8.42
C LEU A 65 -1.03 6.24 8.86
N HIS A 66 -0.87 5.66 10.05
CA HIS A 66 0.42 5.21 10.56
C HIS A 66 1.09 4.23 9.58
N HIS A 67 0.34 3.22 9.14
CA HIS A 67 0.82 2.27 8.13
C HIS A 67 1.28 2.96 6.85
N CYS A 68 0.46 3.82 6.27
CA CYS A 68 0.81 4.51 5.03
C CYS A 68 2.03 5.43 5.20
N VAL A 69 2.20 6.07 6.36
CA VAL A 69 3.41 6.87 6.65
C VAL A 69 4.66 5.98 6.68
N THR A 70 4.63 4.86 7.42
CA THR A 70 5.76 3.94 7.49
C THR A 70 6.06 3.27 6.15
N TYR A 71 5.02 2.91 5.40
CA TYR A 71 5.11 2.38 4.05
C TYR A 71 5.77 3.39 3.09
N THR A 72 5.31 4.64 3.07
CA THR A 72 5.87 5.69 2.21
C THR A 72 7.32 6.02 2.58
N ALA A 73 7.66 6.05 3.88
CA ALA A 73 9.03 6.22 4.33
C ALA A 73 9.93 5.06 3.87
N THR A 74 9.47 3.82 4.03
CA THR A 74 10.17 2.61 3.54
C THR A 74 10.43 2.71 2.04
N ARG A 75 9.42 3.11 1.26
CA ARG A 75 9.56 3.32 -0.18
C ARG A 75 10.57 4.39 -0.54
N ALA A 76 10.52 5.54 0.12
CA ALA A 76 11.46 6.63 -0.13
C ALA A 76 12.92 6.17 0.12
N ILE A 77 13.14 5.40 1.19
CA ILE A 77 14.47 4.89 1.56
C ILE A 77 14.93 3.82 0.56
N VAL A 78 14.16 2.73 0.41
CA VAL A 78 14.57 1.57 -0.40
C VAL A 78 14.69 1.94 -1.87
N ALA A 79 13.69 2.61 -2.43
CA ALA A 79 13.74 3.00 -3.84
C ALA A 79 14.75 4.14 -4.08
N GLY A 80 14.92 5.06 -3.12
CA GLY A 80 15.91 6.13 -3.21
C GLY A 80 17.35 5.62 -3.19
N LEU A 81 17.67 4.71 -2.26
CA LEU A 81 18.98 4.07 -2.18
C LEU A 81 19.23 3.18 -3.40
N GLY A 82 18.23 2.40 -3.83
CA GLY A 82 18.32 1.59 -5.04
C GLY A 82 18.54 2.42 -6.31
N ALA A 83 17.78 3.50 -6.48
CA ALA A 83 17.95 4.41 -7.62
C ALA A 83 19.35 5.02 -7.62
N ARG A 84 19.85 5.45 -6.44
CA ARG A 84 21.22 5.96 -6.30
C ARG A 84 22.26 4.90 -6.68
N ALA A 85 22.10 3.66 -6.23
CA ALA A 85 23.01 2.55 -6.55
C ALA A 85 23.03 2.22 -8.05
N LEU A 86 21.88 2.38 -8.73
CA LEU A 86 21.75 2.19 -10.18
C LEU A 86 22.17 3.43 -11.01
N GLY A 87 22.71 4.48 -10.38
CA GLY A 87 23.12 5.70 -11.08
C GLY A 87 21.95 6.55 -11.60
N ILE A 88 20.76 6.40 -11.01
CA ILE A 88 19.55 7.16 -11.36
C ILE A 88 19.39 8.33 -10.39
N ARG A 89 19.36 9.55 -10.92
CA ARG A 89 18.98 10.76 -10.20
C ARG A 89 17.51 11.07 -10.46
N VAL A 90 16.67 10.78 -9.47
CA VAL A 90 15.23 11.10 -9.52
C VAL A 90 15.03 12.58 -9.19
N HIS A 91 14.21 13.28 -9.97
CA HIS A 91 13.88 14.68 -9.72
C HIS A 91 13.05 14.82 -8.42
N PRO A 92 13.40 15.70 -7.46
CA PRO A 92 12.73 15.76 -6.16
C PRO A 92 11.22 15.97 -6.24
N GLY A 93 10.76 16.87 -7.11
CA GLY A 93 9.32 17.09 -7.31
C GLY A 93 8.59 15.88 -7.92
N ALA A 94 9.27 15.09 -8.74
CA ALA A 94 8.70 13.88 -9.32
C ALA A 94 8.63 12.75 -8.27
N ALA A 95 9.67 12.64 -7.43
CA ALA A 95 9.67 11.73 -6.28
C ALA A 95 8.53 12.06 -5.31
N ALA A 96 8.36 13.33 -4.95
CA ALA A 96 7.28 13.77 -4.05
C ALA A 96 5.90 13.45 -4.62
N ALA A 97 5.66 13.75 -5.90
CA ALA A 97 4.39 13.43 -6.56
C ALA A 97 4.12 11.92 -6.62
N ALA A 98 5.14 11.11 -6.94
CA ALA A 98 5.02 9.65 -6.97
C ALA A 98 4.72 9.06 -5.59
N LEU A 99 5.40 9.55 -4.54
CA LEU A 99 5.17 9.12 -3.16
C LEU A 99 3.78 9.54 -2.67
N ALA A 100 3.33 10.76 -2.98
CA ALA A 100 2.00 11.24 -2.61
C ALA A 100 0.88 10.43 -3.28
N LEU A 101 1.03 10.11 -4.58
CA LEU A 101 0.09 9.24 -5.29
C LEU A 101 0.04 7.85 -4.65
N SER A 102 1.22 7.26 -4.39
CA SER A 102 1.33 5.96 -3.75
C SER A 102 0.67 5.97 -2.37
N PHE A 103 1.00 6.94 -1.51
CA PHE A 103 0.40 7.10 -0.19
C PHE A 103 -1.14 7.16 -0.24
N GLY A 104 -1.69 8.04 -1.09
CA GLY A 104 -3.14 8.26 -1.16
C GLY A 104 -3.89 7.04 -1.67
N THR A 105 -3.40 6.42 -2.74
CA THR A 105 -4.01 5.22 -3.33
C THR A 105 -3.89 4.01 -2.41
N HIS A 106 -2.80 3.93 -1.64
CA HIS A 106 -2.61 2.91 -0.60
C HIS A 106 -3.62 3.07 0.53
N TYR A 107 -3.72 4.27 1.09
CA TYR A 107 -4.66 4.57 2.18
C TYR A 107 -6.11 4.27 1.79
N ILE A 108 -6.50 4.62 0.56
CA ILE A 108 -7.85 4.36 0.02
C ILE A 108 -8.16 2.86 -0.02
N ALA A 109 -7.23 2.03 -0.51
CA ALA A 109 -7.40 0.58 -0.54
C ALA A 109 -7.45 0.00 0.87
N ASP A 110 -6.47 0.37 1.70
CA ASP A 110 -6.22 -0.23 3.01
C ASP A 110 -7.29 0.06 4.06
N ARG A 111 -8.06 1.13 3.88
CA ARG A 111 -9.14 1.46 4.81
C ARG A 111 -10.17 0.36 4.96
N ARG A 112 -10.39 -0.48 3.94
CA ARG A 112 -11.10 -1.78 3.99
C ARG A 112 -12.35 -1.85 4.88
N VAL A 113 -13.07 -0.73 5.02
CA VAL A 113 -14.24 -0.65 5.91
C VAL A 113 -15.33 -1.57 5.35
N PRO A 114 -15.80 -2.58 6.10
CA PRO A 114 -16.84 -3.49 5.61
C PRO A 114 -18.06 -2.73 5.07
N GLY A 115 -18.51 -3.08 3.86
CA GLY A 115 -19.63 -2.43 3.17
C GLY A 115 -19.33 -1.06 2.56
N HIS A 116 -18.19 -0.44 2.90
CA HIS A 116 -17.86 0.92 2.47
C HIS A 116 -16.52 1.04 1.74
N GLY A 117 -15.68 0.01 1.79
CA GLY A 117 -14.36 -0.05 1.17
C GLY A 117 -14.40 0.10 -0.35
N VAL A 118 -13.39 0.79 -0.90
CA VAL A 118 -13.33 1.04 -2.35
C VAL A 118 -13.16 -0.26 -3.13
N LEU A 119 -12.29 -1.16 -2.68
CA LEU A 119 -12.05 -2.43 -3.38
C LEU A 119 -13.27 -3.36 -3.35
N GLU A 120 -13.99 -3.39 -2.24
CA GLU A 120 -15.25 -4.14 -2.13
C GLU A 120 -16.28 -3.62 -3.15
N LYS A 121 -16.46 -2.29 -3.22
CA LYS A 121 -17.37 -1.65 -4.18
C LYS A 121 -16.95 -1.88 -5.63
N LEU A 122 -15.64 -1.87 -5.93
CA LEU A 122 -15.14 -2.17 -7.26
C LEU A 122 -15.36 -3.64 -7.62
N ALA A 123 -15.13 -4.55 -6.68
CA ALA A 123 -15.41 -5.97 -6.89
C ALA A 123 -16.89 -6.20 -7.21
N ASP A 124 -17.78 -5.51 -6.50
CA ASP A 124 -19.23 -5.57 -6.76
C ASP A 124 -19.59 -5.07 -8.17
N LYS A 125 -19.13 -3.86 -8.52
CA LYS A 125 -19.42 -3.26 -9.84
C LYS A 125 -18.81 -4.00 -11.02
N THR A 126 -17.77 -4.81 -10.79
CA THR A 126 -17.08 -5.55 -11.85
C THR A 126 -17.47 -7.03 -11.90
N GLY A 127 -18.46 -7.46 -11.11
CA GLY A 127 -18.90 -8.86 -11.07
C GLY A 127 -17.90 -9.80 -10.41
N LYS A 128 -17.02 -9.28 -9.55
CA LYS A 128 -15.97 -10.01 -8.83
C LYS A 128 -16.27 -10.21 -7.34
N THR A 129 -17.49 -9.96 -6.88
CA THR A 129 -17.88 -10.10 -5.46
C THR A 129 -17.53 -11.46 -4.87
N ASN A 130 -17.82 -12.54 -5.59
CA ASN A 130 -17.52 -13.91 -5.12
C ASN A 130 -16.01 -14.16 -5.01
N PHE A 131 -15.22 -13.58 -5.92
CA PHE A 131 -13.76 -13.64 -5.83
C PHE A 131 -13.26 -12.83 -4.63
N TYR A 132 -13.72 -11.59 -4.46
CA TYR A 132 -13.33 -10.75 -3.31
C TYR A 132 -13.60 -11.44 -1.95
N LYS A 133 -14.75 -12.13 -1.82
CA LYS A 133 -15.13 -12.86 -0.59
C LYS A 133 -14.42 -14.20 -0.41
N LEU A 134 -13.69 -14.69 -1.42
CA LEU A 134 -13.05 -16.00 -1.38
C LEU A 134 -11.89 -16.01 -0.37
N ALA A 135 -11.99 -16.84 0.65
CA ALA A 135 -10.97 -17.05 1.68
C ALA A 135 -10.85 -18.55 2.02
N SER A 136 -10.47 -19.39 1.06
CA SER A 136 -10.39 -20.84 1.23
C SER A 136 -9.19 -21.45 0.50
N HIS A 137 -8.71 -22.62 0.95
CA HIS A 137 -7.61 -23.38 0.33
C HIS A 137 -6.32 -22.56 0.09
N GLY A 138 -6.01 -21.63 1.00
CA GLY A 138 -4.85 -20.73 0.86
C GLY A 138 -5.07 -19.54 -0.09
N MET A 139 -6.25 -19.44 -0.71
CA MET A 139 -6.63 -18.29 -1.52
C MET A 139 -7.32 -17.22 -0.66
N ASN A 140 -6.96 -15.96 -0.89
CA ASN A 140 -7.64 -14.80 -0.32
C ASN A 140 -7.85 -13.77 -1.43
N GLY A 141 -9.06 -13.69 -1.98
CA GLY A 141 -9.35 -12.85 -3.14
C GLY A 141 -9.36 -11.35 -2.83
N ALA A 142 -9.78 -10.95 -1.62
CA ALA A 142 -9.64 -9.57 -1.15
C ALA A 142 -8.17 -9.13 -1.17
N PHE A 143 -7.28 -9.96 -0.62
CA PHE A 143 -5.83 -9.72 -0.64
C PHE A 143 -5.26 -9.67 -2.07
N HIS A 144 -5.71 -10.53 -2.99
CA HIS A 144 -5.23 -10.49 -4.37
C HIS A 144 -5.70 -9.25 -5.13
N LEU A 145 -6.94 -8.80 -4.92
CA LEU A 145 -7.45 -7.56 -5.51
C LEU A 145 -6.75 -6.33 -4.94
N ASP A 146 -6.47 -6.34 -3.64
CA ASP A 146 -5.66 -5.34 -2.95
C ASP A 146 -4.25 -5.25 -3.55
N ASN A 147 -3.54 -6.37 -3.63
CA ASN A 147 -2.21 -6.42 -4.25
C ASN A 147 -2.24 -5.96 -5.72
N SER A 148 -3.26 -6.34 -6.48
CA SER A 148 -3.44 -5.92 -7.88
C SER A 148 -3.68 -4.40 -8.01
N TRP A 149 -4.42 -3.81 -7.07
CA TRP A 149 -4.65 -2.37 -7.00
C TRP A 149 -3.36 -1.61 -6.74
N HIS A 150 -2.60 -2.01 -5.70
CA HIS A 150 -1.27 -1.46 -5.46
C HIS A 150 -0.40 -1.65 -6.69
N HIS A 151 -0.49 -2.82 -7.34
CA HIS A 151 0.27 -3.09 -8.53
C HIS A 151 0.04 -2.06 -9.67
N GLY A 152 -1.23 -1.72 -9.93
CA GLY A 152 -1.59 -0.67 -10.87
C GLY A 152 -1.01 0.69 -10.49
N TRP A 153 -1.22 1.12 -9.24
CA TRP A 153 -0.85 2.49 -8.84
C TRP A 153 0.64 2.73 -8.72
N GLU A 154 1.45 1.76 -8.28
CA GLU A 154 2.89 2.01 -8.26
C GLU A 154 3.52 1.93 -9.65
N THR A 155 2.84 1.33 -10.64
CA THR A 155 3.20 1.51 -12.06
C THR A 155 3.04 2.98 -12.46
N VAL A 156 1.92 3.60 -12.11
CA VAL A 156 1.69 5.04 -12.36
C VAL A 156 2.68 5.89 -11.57
N ALA A 157 2.95 5.57 -10.31
CA ALA A 157 3.93 6.29 -9.50
C ALA A 157 5.36 6.18 -10.09
N ALA A 158 5.75 5.01 -10.60
CA ALA A 158 7.04 4.82 -11.26
C ALA A 158 7.14 5.61 -12.58
N LEU A 159 6.05 5.72 -13.35
CA LEU A 159 5.98 6.60 -14.52
C LEU A 159 6.22 8.06 -14.13
N ILE A 160 5.56 8.53 -13.06
CA ILE A 160 5.74 9.89 -12.52
C ILE A 160 7.20 10.09 -12.08
N ALA A 161 7.76 9.16 -11.30
CA ALA A 161 9.14 9.26 -10.82
C ALA A 161 10.19 9.26 -11.95
N THR A 162 9.86 8.66 -13.11
CA THR A 162 10.71 8.68 -14.29
C THR A 162 10.75 10.06 -14.97
N THR A 163 9.77 10.93 -14.71
CA THR A 163 9.75 12.27 -15.31
C THR A 163 10.94 13.09 -14.84
N LYS A 164 11.70 13.64 -15.81
CA LYS A 164 12.92 14.43 -15.58
C LYS A 164 14.03 13.69 -14.81
N ALA A 165 13.97 12.36 -14.72
CA ALA A 165 15.06 11.59 -14.15
C ALA A 165 16.31 11.67 -15.07
N THR A 166 17.48 11.79 -14.46
CA THR A 166 18.77 11.91 -15.15
C THR A 166 19.75 10.86 -14.66
N THR A 167 20.85 10.67 -15.39
CA THR A 167 21.97 9.88 -14.89
C THR A 167 22.68 10.65 -13.78
N ARG A 168 23.17 9.93 -12.78
CA ARG A 168 23.99 10.49 -11.70
C ARG A 168 25.45 10.65 -12.13
#